data_AF-A0A8S2LR98-F1
#
_entry.id   AF-A0A8S2LR98-F1
#
_cell.length_a   1.000
_cell.length_b   1.000
_cell.length_c   1.000
_cell.angle_alpha   90.00
_cell.angle_beta   90.00
_cell.angle_gamma   90.00
#
_symmetry.space_group_name_H-M   'P 1'
#
loop_
_entity.id
_entity.type
_entity.pdbx_description
1 polymer ?
#
loop_
_entity_poly.entity_id
_entity_poly.type
_entity_poly.pdbx_seq_one_letter_code
_entity_poly.pdbx_strand_id
1 'polypeptide(L)'
;MSVIGSAQPDVVRIKVYKPNINTNDEGHEVGSSKKFCIDPRLTTYQTLQCLIAQAFDIKSDFTIHAIHKCAKSGREQVTAIWSDWDLDASIQTVQPGSYLRLRYEITPREEGLDDWDFIGLNDFNANIRWFNVDSRSIIATVNQTAGKAASALNKAINWMYGGGNERHNSRPVNESDMKRFLDPEGRLIHINELRQAIFEGGVEPTYRKVVWRHLLNVFPPNMTGLERIDYLKCVEIKYRKLKNRWMDEQHQNEHTRVMMRTIEKDVSRTDRSFGFYADSDYGSVNVRSLFHILTTYCISHPNITYNQGMNDYASTILYVMREESLAYVCFCSLMKRIQVNFATDSVAIATKLHHLKILLRAIDPVYWNFLESCDAVNLYFTYRWLLLECKREFPFNDALRVLEVMWATLPVDNEPPQLSDICLITSPSDTVISDNLSNTASLQMQRRALSCPP
;
A
#
# COMPACT_ATOMS: atom_id res chain seq x y z
N MET A 1 -20.19 -40.64 -10.95
CA MET A 1 -19.81 -40.16 -12.29
C MET A 1 -18.42 -39.57 -12.20
N SER A 2 -17.47 -40.16 -12.91
CA SER A 2 -16.05 -39.79 -12.94
C SER A 2 -15.86 -38.35 -13.42
N VAL A 3 -15.13 -37.54 -12.65
CA VAL A 3 -14.58 -36.26 -13.11
C VAL A 3 -13.50 -36.61 -14.14
N ILE A 4 -13.81 -36.37 -15.42
CA ILE A 4 -12.83 -36.46 -16.50
C ILE A 4 -11.88 -35.28 -16.29
N GLY A 5 -10.67 -35.56 -15.79
CA GLY A 5 -9.57 -34.61 -15.88
C GLY A 5 -9.29 -34.34 -17.36
N SER A 6 -9.57 -33.12 -17.83
CA SER A 6 -9.14 -32.71 -19.16
C SER A 6 -7.61 -32.68 -19.16
N ALA A 7 -6.98 -33.66 -19.80
CA ALA A 7 -5.54 -33.68 -19.98
C ALA A 7 -5.11 -32.42 -20.75
N GLN A 8 -4.27 -31.59 -20.12
CA GLN A 8 -3.72 -30.40 -20.77
C GLN A 8 -2.87 -30.87 -21.97
N PRO A 9 -3.08 -30.33 -23.17
CA PRO A 9 -2.42 -30.80 -24.39
C PRO A 9 -0.90 -30.70 -24.26
N ASP A 10 -0.19 -31.74 -24.68
CA ASP A 10 1.29 -31.80 -24.59
C ASP A 10 1.96 -30.70 -25.45
N VAL A 11 1.30 -30.23 -26.51
CA VAL A 11 1.78 -29.14 -27.36
C VAL A 11 0.60 -28.29 -27.85
N VAL A 12 0.70 -26.97 -27.71
CA VAL A 12 -0.28 -26.00 -28.23
C VAL A 12 0.29 -25.26 -29.42
N ARG A 13 -0.47 -25.24 -30.52
CA ARG A 13 -0.12 -24.48 -31.72
C ARG A 13 -0.61 -23.04 -31.58
N ILE A 14 0.30 -22.09 -31.74
CA ILE A 14 0.01 -20.65 -31.64
C ILE A 14 0.20 -20.00 -33.01
N LYS A 15 -0.70 -19.08 -33.35
CA LYS A 15 -0.59 -18.18 -34.49
C LYS A 15 -0.69 -16.73 -34.02
N VAL A 16 0.40 -15.98 -34.18
CA VAL A 16 0.50 -14.59 -33.73
C VAL A 16 0.40 -13.63 -34.92
N TYR A 17 -0.46 -12.63 -34.80
CA TYR A 17 -0.72 -11.60 -35.81
C TYR A 17 -0.02 -10.29 -35.44
N LYS A 18 0.60 -9.62 -36.42
CA LYS A 18 1.17 -8.28 -36.28
C LYS A 18 0.03 -7.24 -36.14
N PRO A 19 0.16 -6.20 -35.30
CA PRO A 19 -0.80 -5.10 -35.24
C PRO A 19 -0.89 -4.37 -36.60
N ASN A 20 -2.11 -4.12 -37.07
CA ASN A 20 -2.35 -3.44 -38.36
C ASN A 20 -1.91 -1.98 -38.29
N ILE A 21 -1.10 -1.57 -39.27
CA ILE A 21 -0.92 -0.16 -39.63
C ILE A 21 -1.82 0.07 -40.85
N ASN A 22 -2.96 0.75 -40.64
CA ASN A 22 -3.96 1.19 -41.60
C ASN A 22 -4.82 0.11 -42.32
N THR A 23 -6.12 0.25 -42.15
CA THR A 23 -7.18 -0.38 -42.96
C THR A 23 -7.36 0.41 -44.26
N ASN A 24 -7.22 -0.24 -45.42
CA ASN A 24 -7.79 0.25 -46.67
C ASN A 24 -9.02 -0.61 -47.03
N ASP A 25 -10.01 0.04 -47.67
CA ASP A 25 -11.43 -0.32 -47.84
C ASP A 25 -11.78 -1.60 -48.64
N GLU A 26 -10.89 -2.57 -48.80
CA GLU A 26 -11.21 -3.82 -49.51
C GLU A 26 -10.74 -5.07 -48.76
N GLY A 27 -11.31 -5.32 -47.58
CA GLY A 27 -11.75 -6.64 -47.12
C GLY A 27 -10.80 -7.85 -47.15
N HIS A 28 -9.49 -7.69 -47.35
CA HIS A 28 -8.52 -8.78 -47.37
C HIS A 28 -7.33 -8.48 -46.45
N GLU A 29 -7.35 -9.10 -45.26
CA GLU A 29 -6.27 -9.07 -44.28
C GLU A 29 -5.03 -9.81 -44.80
N VAL A 30 -3.98 -9.07 -45.18
CA VAL A 30 -2.63 -9.62 -45.36
C VAL A 30 -1.70 -9.05 -44.28
N GLY A 31 -2.01 -9.37 -43.03
CA GLY A 31 -1.08 -9.15 -41.91
C GLY A 31 -0.09 -10.31 -41.84
N SER A 32 1.21 -10.02 -41.81
CA SER A 32 2.24 -11.05 -41.63
C SER A 32 2.03 -11.77 -40.29
N SER A 33 1.70 -13.06 -40.31
CA SER A 33 1.52 -13.87 -39.09
C SER A 33 2.66 -14.88 -38.95
N LYS A 34 3.12 -15.12 -37.72
CA LYS A 34 4.08 -16.19 -37.41
C LYS A 34 3.40 -17.30 -36.62
N LYS A 35 3.83 -18.53 -36.85
CA LYS A 35 3.28 -19.74 -36.21
C LYS A 35 4.40 -20.44 -35.46
N PHE A 36 4.13 -20.86 -34.24
CA PHE A 36 5.04 -21.67 -33.44
C PHE A 36 4.24 -22.56 -32.48
N CYS A 37 4.92 -23.53 -31.88
CA CYS A 37 4.35 -24.43 -30.89
C CYS A 37 4.91 -24.11 -29.52
N ILE A 38 4.09 -24.22 -28.48
CA ILE A 38 4.52 -24.07 -27.09
C ILE A 38 4.13 -25.30 -26.28
N ASP A 39 4.91 -25.62 -25.25
CA ASP A 39 4.53 -26.59 -24.21
C ASP A 39 3.84 -25.81 -23.07
N PRO A 40 2.54 -26.01 -22.82
CA PRO A 40 1.81 -25.30 -21.75
C PRO A 40 2.34 -25.55 -20.35
N ARG A 41 3.08 -26.64 -20.11
CA ARG A 41 3.62 -26.97 -18.78
C ARG A 41 4.93 -26.23 -18.50
N LEU A 42 5.59 -25.72 -19.53
CA LEU A 42 6.91 -25.06 -19.45
C LEU A 42 6.87 -23.60 -19.89
N THR A 43 5.86 -23.19 -20.64
CA THR A 43 5.79 -21.85 -21.25
C THR A 43 4.93 -20.94 -20.38
N THR A 44 5.57 -20.12 -19.56
CA THR A 44 4.92 -19.02 -18.82
C THR A 44 4.54 -17.87 -19.76
N TYR A 45 3.67 -16.98 -19.31
CA TYR A 45 3.34 -15.71 -19.95
C TYR A 45 4.59 -14.90 -20.27
N GLN A 46 5.54 -14.81 -19.34
CA GLN A 46 6.81 -14.11 -19.55
C GLN A 46 7.64 -14.79 -20.65
N THR A 47 7.72 -16.12 -20.66
CA THR A 47 8.39 -16.87 -21.74
C THR A 47 7.72 -16.62 -23.09
N LEU A 48 6.39 -16.60 -23.14
CA LEU A 48 5.63 -16.30 -24.35
C LEU A 48 5.88 -14.87 -24.84
N GLN A 49 5.98 -13.89 -23.95
CA GLN A 49 6.39 -12.53 -24.29
C GLN A 49 7.79 -12.52 -24.91
N CYS A 50 8.79 -13.17 -24.30
CA CYS A 50 10.13 -13.23 -24.87
C CYS A 50 10.16 -13.87 -26.28
N LEU A 51 9.41 -14.96 -26.47
CA LEU A 51 9.30 -15.64 -27.77
C LEU A 51 8.68 -14.73 -28.84
N ILE A 52 7.62 -14.00 -28.51
CA ILE A 52 6.97 -13.06 -29.44
C ILE A 52 7.89 -11.86 -29.74
N ALA A 53 8.57 -11.32 -28.72
CA ALA A 53 9.52 -10.22 -28.88
C ALA A 53 10.63 -10.59 -29.86
N GLN A 54 11.25 -11.76 -29.67
CA GLN A 54 12.29 -12.28 -30.54
C GLN A 54 11.76 -12.61 -31.95
N ALA A 55 10.59 -13.24 -32.03
CA ALA A 55 10.01 -13.62 -33.30
C ALA A 55 9.66 -12.41 -34.17
N PHE A 56 9.30 -11.27 -33.60
CA PHE A 56 8.88 -10.07 -34.35
C PHE A 56 9.87 -8.90 -34.27
N ASP A 57 11.06 -9.09 -33.69
CA ASP A 57 12.07 -8.05 -33.44
C ASP A 57 11.51 -6.83 -32.69
N ILE A 58 10.69 -7.08 -31.66
CA ILE A 58 10.06 -6.04 -30.84
C ILE A 58 11.05 -5.61 -29.76
N LYS A 59 11.41 -4.32 -29.74
CA LYS A 59 12.38 -3.73 -28.78
C LYS A 59 11.74 -2.91 -27.66
N SER A 60 10.41 -2.85 -27.64
CA SER A 60 9.58 -2.08 -26.72
C SER A 60 8.58 -2.98 -26.00
N ASP A 61 7.97 -2.48 -24.93
CA ASP A 61 6.92 -3.21 -24.24
C ASP A 61 5.69 -3.37 -25.12
N PHE A 62 5.00 -4.50 -24.94
CA PHE A 62 3.80 -4.82 -25.69
C PHE A 62 2.86 -5.72 -24.87
N THR A 63 1.58 -5.64 -25.18
CA THR A 63 0.54 -6.46 -24.57
C THR A 63 0.12 -7.57 -25.52
N ILE A 64 -0.15 -8.76 -24.98
CA ILE A 64 -0.62 -9.91 -25.75
C ILE A 64 -2.13 -10.01 -25.60
N HIS A 65 -2.85 -10.25 -26.69
CA HIS A 65 -4.28 -10.46 -26.68
C HIS A 65 -4.63 -11.76 -27.40
N ALA A 66 -5.45 -12.61 -26.78
CA ALA A 66 -6.04 -13.79 -27.40
C ALA A 66 -7.31 -13.43 -28.18
N ILE A 67 -7.50 -14.11 -29.32
CA ILE A 67 -8.62 -13.93 -30.24
C ILE A 67 -9.49 -15.19 -30.20
N HIS A 68 -10.60 -15.11 -29.49
CA HIS A 68 -11.57 -16.19 -29.34
C HIS A 68 -12.72 -16.02 -30.35
N LYS A 69 -13.23 -17.13 -30.89
CA LYS A 69 -14.49 -17.12 -31.65
C LYS A 69 -15.63 -17.50 -30.72
N CYS A 70 -16.63 -16.64 -30.60
CA CYS A 70 -17.81 -16.96 -29.82
C CYS A 70 -18.64 -18.04 -30.51
N ALA A 71 -18.83 -19.19 -29.84
CA ALA A 71 -19.59 -20.33 -30.38
C ALA A 71 -21.06 -20.00 -30.70
N LYS A 72 -21.63 -18.97 -30.09
CA LYS A 72 -23.05 -18.57 -30.25
C LYS A 72 -23.27 -17.51 -31.33
N SER A 73 -22.29 -16.66 -31.62
CA SER A 73 -22.47 -15.49 -32.50
C SER A 73 -21.50 -15.44 -33.68
N GLY A 74 -20.49 -16.31 -33.72
CA GLY A 74 -19.45 -16.31 -34.75
C GLY A 74 -18.52 -15.08 -34.72
N ARG A 75 -18.77 -14.11 -33.84
CA ARG A 75 -17.94 -12.90 -33.69
C ARG A 75 -16.63 -13.22 -32.98
N GLU A 76 -15.58 -12.55 -33.42
CA GLU A 76 -14.27 -12.63 -32.76
C GLU A 76 -14.25 -11.68 -31.57
N GLN A 77 -13.92 -12.24 -30.40
CA GLN A 77 -13.71 -11.49 -29.17
C GLN A 77 -12.22 -11.48 -28.86
N VAL A 78 -11.71 -10.29 -28.58
CA VAL A 78 -10.30 -10.11 -28.20
C VAL A 78 -10.22 -9.91 -26.69
N THR A 79 -9.38 -10.69 -26.03
CA THR A 79 -9.15 -10.64 -24.59
C THR A 79 -7.67 -10.46 -24.32
N ALA A 80 -7.30 -9.49 -23.48
CA ALA A 80 -5.90 -9.28 -23.11
C ALA A 80 -5.42 -10.38 -22.15
N ILE A 81 -4.20 -10.86 -22.34
CA ILE A 81 -3.51 -11.83 -21.47
C ILE A 81 -2.50 -11.05 -20.63
N TRP A 82 -2.64 -11.12 -19.31
CA TRP A 82 -1.80 -10.38 -18.36
C TRP A 82 -0.99 -11.29 -17.43
N SER A 83 -1.32 -12.58 -17.37
CA SER A 83 -0.76 -13.55 -16.43
C SER A 83 -0.73 -14.97 -17.00
N ASP A 84 -0.05 -15.88 -16.28
CA ASP A 84 -0.08 -17.31 -16.57
C ASP A 84 -1.50 -17.89 -16.51
N TRP A 85 -2.35 -17.37 -15.61
CA TRP A 85 -3.73 -17.83 -15.48
C TRP A 85 -4.58 -17.45 -16.70
N ASP A 86 -4.40 -16.23 -17.24
CA ASP A 86 -5.07 -15.81 -18.47
C ASP A 86 -4.59 -16.62 -19.69
N LEU A 87 -3.29 -16.97 -19.71
CA LEU A 87 -2.71 -17.79 -20.76
C LEU A 87 -3.28 -19.21 -20.70
N ASP A 88 -3.34 -19.82 -19.52
CA ASP A 88 -3.94 -21.13 -19.29
C ASP A 88 -5.41 -21.16 -19.65
N ALA A 89 -6.18 -20.16 -19.21
CA ALA A 89 -7.58 -20.01 -19.57
C ALA A 89 -7.73 -19.90 -21.10
N SER A 90 -6.86 -19.13 -21.76
CA SER A 90 -6.88 -18.98 -23.21
C SER A 90 -6.58 -20.29 -23.93
N ILE A 91 -5.61 -21.08 -23.44
CA ILE A 91 -5.25 -22.40 -23.97
C ILE A 91 -6.42 -23.37 -23.86
N GLN A 92 -7.14 -23.37 -22.73
CA GLN A 92 -8.29 -24.27 -22.50
C GLN A 92 -9.46 -24.00 -23.45
N THR A 93 -9.56 -22.80 -24.02
CA THR A 93 -10.60 -22.48 -25.02
C THR A 93 -10.31 -23.02 -26.43
N VAL A 94 -9.11 -23.54 -26.69
CA VAL A 94 -8.68 -23.95 -28.03
C VAL A 94 -9.21 -25.34 -28.36
N GLN A 95 -9.92 -25.46 -29.48
CA GLN A 95 -10.37 -26.75 -29.97
C GLN A 95 -9.18 -27.64 -30.38
N PRO A 96 -9.24 -28.97 -30.14
CA PRO A 96 -8.23 -29.90 -30.62
C PRO A 96 -8.03 -29.72 -32.13
N GLY A 97 -6.77 -29.61 -32.57
CA GLY A 97 -6.48 -29.41 -33.99
C GLY A 97 -6.42 -27.95 -34.45
N SER A 98 -6.79 -26.97 -33.61
CA SER A 98 -6.80 -25.54 -33.94
C SER A 98 -5.60 -24.77 -33.38
N TYR A 99 -5.45 -23.52 -33.83
CA TYR A 99 -4.43 -22.60 -33.31
C TYR A 99 -5.03 -21.71 -32.22
N LEU A 100 -4.27 -21.48 -31.14
CA LEU A 100 -4.47 -20.30 -30.30
C LEU A 100 -4.08 -19.06 -31.12
N ARG A 101 -5.03 -18.17 -31.35
CA ARG A 101 -4.79 -16.96 -32.15
C ARG A 101 -4.49 -15.81 -31.21
N LEU A 102 -3.32 -15.22 -31.38
CA LEU A 102 -2.87 -14.10 -30.56
C LEU A 102 -2.58 -12.89 -31.44
N ARG A 103 -2.75 -11.69 -30.91
CA ARG A 103 -2.19 -10.46 -31.47
C ARG A 103 -1.39 -9.75 -30.39
N TYR A 104 -0.36 -9.02 -30.78
CA TYR A 104 0.33 -8.12 -29.86
C TYR A 104 0.02 -6.68 -30.21
N GLU A 105 0.06 -5.81 -29.22
CA GLU A 105 -0.12 -4.37 -29.37
C GLU A 105 1.08 -3.69 -28.71
N ILE A 106 1.86 -2.94 -29.50
CA ILE A 106 3.00 -2.19 -28.96
C ILE A 106 2.43 -1.14 -28.03
N THR A 107 2.84 -1.18 -26.77
CA THR A 107 2.53 -0.10 -25.84
C THR A 107 3.37 1.10 -26.26
N PRO A 108 2.77 2.25 -26.62
CA PRO A 108 3.54 3.43 -26.97
C PRO A 108 4.50 3.74 -25.82
N ARG A 109 5.80 3.66 -26.07
CA ARG A 109 6.79 4.19 -25.14
C ARG A 109 6.65 5.71 -25.17
N GLU A 110 6.09 6.28 -24.11
CA GLU A 110 6.50 7.63 -23.72
C GLU A 110 7.98 7.52 -23.36
N GLU A 111 8.85 8.11 -24.19
CA GLU A 111 10.28 8.19 -23.88
C GLU A 111 10.46 9.01 -22.60
N GLY A 112 10.68 8.30 -21.49
CA GLY A 112 11.08 8.87 -20.21
C GLY A 112 10.20 8.47 -19.04
N LEU A 113 10.21 7.19 -18.64
CA LEU A 113 9.65 6.76 -17.35
C LEU A 113 10.51 5.65 -16.76
N ASP A 114 11.69 6.05 -16.28
CA ASP A 114 12.36 5.32 -15.20
C ASP A 114 11.47 5.36 -13.94
N ASP A 115 11.62 4.31 -13.13
CA ASP A 115 11.00 4.08 -11.82
C ASP A 115 10.39 5.33 -11.16
N TRP A 116 9.05 5.39 -11.14
CA TRP A 116 8.26 6.33 -10.33
C TRP A 116 8.33 7.83 -10.66
N ASP A 117 9.02 8.24 -11.71
CA ASP A 117 9.05 9.66 -12.04
C ASP A 117 7.72 10.11 -12.64
N PHE A 118 7.08 11.04 -11.94
CA PHE A 118 5.81 11.69 -12.25
C PHE A 118 4.56 10.82 -12.04
N ILE A 119 4.03 10.89 -10.81
CA ILE A 119 2.58 11.07 -10.67
C ILE A 119 2.20 12.12 -11.70
N GLY A 120 1.40 11.72 -12.68
CA GLY A 120 1.15 12.52 -13.87
C GLY A 120 0.86 13.96 -13.46
N LEU A 121 1.68 14.90 -13.94
CA LEU A 121 1.47 16.33 -13.71
C LEU A 121 0.05 16.75 -14.15
N ASN A 122 -0.57 15.96 -15.03
CA ASN A 122 -1.95 16.08 -15.47
C ASN A 122 -3.00 15.67 -14.41
N ASP A 123 -2.74 14.63 -13.60
CA ASP A 123 -3.60 14.29 -12.44
C ASP A 123 -3.44 15.33 -11.32
N PHE A 124 -2.23 15.88 -11.19
CA PHE A 124 -1.88 16.90 -10.19
C PHE A 124 -2.47 18.29 -10.52
N ASN A 125 -2.45 18.71 -11.79
CA ASN A 125 -2.98 20.02 -12.21
C ASN A 125 -4.51 20.06 -12.29
N ALA A 126 -5.20 18.93 -12.49
CA ALA A 126 -6.65 18.91 -12.68
C ALA A 126 -7.46 19.12 -11.38
N ASN A 127 -6.89 18.82 -10.20
CA ASN A 127 -7.65 18.74 -8.95
C ASN A 127 -7.24 19.72 -7.84
N ILE A 128 -6.13 20.47 -7.98
CA ILE A 128 -5.77 21.48 -6.97
C ILE A 128 -6.61 22.73 -7.17
N ARG A 129 -7.71 22.82 -6.41
CA ARG A 129 -8.30 24.11 -6.06
C ARG A 129 -7.38 24.79 -5.06
N TRP A 130 -6.53 25.68 -5.54
CA TRP A 130 -5.86 26.65 -4.67
C TRP A 130 -6.97 27.50 -4.04
N PHE A 131 -7.39 27.13 -2.83
CA PHE A 131 -8.19 28.04 -2.03
C PHE A 131 -7.35 29.29 -1.84
N ASN A 132 -7.89 30.44 -2.26
CA ASN A 132 -7.42 31.74 -1.82
C ASN A 132 -7.77 31.82 -0.33
N VAL A 133 -6.97 31.14 0.48
CA VAL A 133 -7.09 31.18 1.92
C VAL A 133 -6.68 32.58 2.31
N ASP A 134 -7.66 33.36 2.77
CA ASP A 134 -7.50 34.77 3.12
C ASP A 134 -6.31 34.90 4.08
N SER A 135 -5.18 35.34 3.52
CA SER A 135 -3.88 35.17 4.15
C SER A 135 -3.83 35.90 5.49
N ARG A 136 -4.68 36.92 5.70
CA ARG A 136 -4.72 37.70 6.94
C ARG A 136 -5.29 36.93 8.15
N SER A 137 -6.26 36.04 7.94
CA SER A 137 -6.90 35.25 9.01
C SER A 137 -5.99 34.11 9.51
N ILE A 138 -5.28 33.46 8.59
CA ILE A 138 -4.31 32.42 8.91
C ILE A 138 -2.98 33.01 9.39
N ILE A 139 -2.49 34.12 8.83
CA ILE A 139 -1.25 34.77 9.31
C ILE A 139 -1.36 35.18 10.79
N ALA A 140 -2.55 35.56 11.29
CA ALA A 140 -2.74 35.85 12.71
C ALA A 140 -2.61 34.59 13.60
N THR A 141 -3.19 33.46 13.17
CA THR A 141 -3.14 32.17 13.89
C THR A 141 -1.77 31.50 13.75
N VAL A 142 -1.17 31.59 12.56
CA VAL A 142 0.17 31.13 12.22
C VAL A 142 1.22 31.99 12.86
N ASN A 143 1.10 33.30 13.06
CA ASN A 143 2.14 34.04 13.80
C ASN A 143 2.21 33.61 15.27
N GLN A 144 1.08 33.24 15.88
CA GLN A 144 1.03 32.75 17.27
C GLN A 144 1.52 31.29 17.40
N THR A 145 1.33 30.45 16.37
CA THR A 145 1.83 29.06 16.33
C THR A 145 3.21 28.92 15.68
N ALA A 146 3.59 29.81 14.77
CA ALA A 146 4.91 29.91 14.12
C ALA A 146 5.95 30.46 15.09
N GLY A 147 5.59 31.28 16.08
CA GLY A 147 6.50 31.55 17.20
C GLY A 147 6.89 30.26 17.94
N LYS A 148 5.93 29.35 18.14
CA LYS A 148 6.18 28.03 18.76
C LYS A 148 6.84 27.05 17.80
N ALA A 149 6.45 27.03 16.53
CA ALA A 149 7.00 26.14 15.51
C ALA A 149 8.41 26.57 15.08
N ALA A 150 8.69 27.86 14.98
CA ALA A 150 10.03 28.41 14.76
C ALA A 150 10.91 28.27 16.01
N SER A 151 10.35 28.38 17.22
CA SER A 151 11.08 28.04 18.45
C SER A 151 11.39 26.54 18.52
N ALA A 152 10.43 25.68 18.16
CA ALA A 152 10.63 24.23 18.08
C ALA A 152 11.61 23.84 16.96
N LEU A 153 11.56 24.52 15.81
CA LEU A 153 12.48 24.35 14.70
C LEU A 153 13.87 24.86 15.07
N ASN A 154 14.00 26.02 15.71
CA ASN A 154 15.27 26.53 16.23
C ASN A 154 15.83 25.65 17.34
N LYS A 155 14.96 25.08 18.19
CA LYS A 155 15.36 24.08 19.20
C LYS A 155 15.79 22.77 18.53
N ALA A 156 15.12 22.33 17.47
CA ALA A 156 15.51 21.15 16.68
C ALA A 156 16.80 21.38 15.89
N ILE A 157 17.00 22.58 15.32
CA ILE A 157 18.25 22.99 14.65
C ILE A 157 19.37 23.09 15.68
N ASN A 158 19.14 23.72 16.83
CA ASN A 158 20.11 23.74 17.92
C ASN A 158 20.34 22.35 18.53
N TRP A 159 19.38 21.42 18.44
CA TRP A 159 19.56 20.02 18.81
C TRP A 159 20.40 19.26 17.78
N MET A 160 20.25 19.57 16.48
CA MET A 160 21.04 18.98 15.39
C MET A 160 22.48 19.54 15.31
N TYR A 161 22.68 20.81 15.65
CA TYR A 161 23.96 21.53 15.46
C TYR A 161 24.61 22.02 16.76
N GLY A 162 23.89 22.02 17.88
CA GLY A 162 24.39 22.45 19.18
C GLY A 162 24.83 21.26 20.04
N GLY A 163 26.14 21.10 20.21
CA GLY A 163 26.74 20.14 21.13
C GLY A 163 26.37 20.45 22.59
N GLY A 164 25.23 19.94 23.05
CA GLY A 164 24.77 19.97 24.43
C GLY A 164 25.02 18.63 25.11
N ASN A 165 25.70 18.66 26.25
CA ASN A 165 26.23 17.53 27.00
C ASN A 165 25.16 16.71 27.78
N GLU A 166 23.96 16.54 27.24
CA GLU A 166 22.96 15.61 27.76
C GLU A 166 23.16 14.26 27.07
N ARG A 167 23.47 13.20 27.84
CA ARG A 167 23.54 11.83 27.33
C ARG A 167 22.12 11.38 26.95
N HIS A 168 21.66 11.82 25.78
CA HIS A 168 20.48 11.27 25.14
C HIS A 168 20.72 9.77 24.96
N ASN A 169 19.73 8.97 25.33
CA ASN A 169 19.82 7.52 25.20
C ASN A 169 19.60 7.17 23.73
N SER A 170 20.56 7.48 22.86
CA SER A 170 20.52 7.30 21.40
C SER A 170 20.46 5.83 20.96
N ARG A 171 20.31 4.91 21.91
CA ARG A 171 20.22 3.48 21.66
C ARG A 171 18.77 3.12 21.28
N PRO A 172 18.57 2.18 20.35
CA PRO A 172 17.23 1.71 20.02
C PRO A 172 16.51 1.08 21.21
N VAL A 173 15.20 1.28 21.28
CA VAL A 173 14.32 0.67 22.29
C VAL A 173 14.38 -0.84 22.17
N ASN A 174 14.85 -1.50 23.24
CA ASN A 174 14.94 -2.95 23.37
C ASN A 174 13.87 -3.50 24.33
N GLU A 175 13.89 -4.82 24.56
CA GLU A 175 12.95 -5.50 25.46
C GLU A 175 12.96 -4.95 26.90
N SER A 176 14.15 -4.64 27.43
CA SER A 176 14.28 -4.15 28.81
C SER A 176 13.68 -2.75 28.97
N ASP A 177 13.86 -1.88 27.96
CA ASP A 177 13.22 -0.57 27.92
C ASP A 177 11.70 -0.71 27.80
N MET A 178 11.20 -1.61 26.94
CA MET A 178 9.76 -1.84 26.81
C MET A 178 9.11 -2.23 28.15
N LYS A 179 9.75 -3.13 28.92
CA LYS A 179 9.24 -3.55 30.22
C LYS A 179 9.09 -2.39 31.22
N ARG A 180 9.90 -1.33 31.09
CA ARG A 180 9.81 -0.14 31.96
C ARG A 180 8.60 0.72 31.64
N PHE A 181 8.11 0.68 30.41
CA PHE A 181 6.92 1.44 30.01
C PHE A 181 5.60 0.73 30.36
N LEU A 182 5.69 -0.53 30.78
CA LEU A 182 4.56 -1.37 31.13
C LEU A 182 4.41 -1.51 32.66
N ASP A 183 3.19 -1.66 33.13
CA ASP A 183 2.92 -2.08 34.51
C ASP A 183 2.98 -3.62 34.68
N PRO A 184 2.85 -4.17 35.91
CA PRO A 184 2.92 -5.62 36.14
C PRO A 184 1.85 -6.44 35.39
N GLU A 185 0.69 -5.85 35.09
CA GLU A 185 -0.37 -6.47 34.29
C GLU A 185 -0.15 -6.31 32.78
N GLY A 186 0.91 -5.62 32.36
CA GLY A 186 1.30 -5.39 30.99
C GLY A 186 0.58 -4.22 30.31
N ARG A 187 -0.07 -3.31 31.05
CA ARG A 187 -0.68 -2.09 30.51
C ARG A 187 0.41 -1.06 30.19
N LEU A 188 0.26 -0.33 29.09
CA LEU A 188 1.21 0.71 28.69
C LEU A 188 0.89 2.00 29.45
N ILE A 189 1.70 2.31 30.46
CA ILE A 189 1.49 3.45 31.37
C ILE A 189 2.35 4.66 30.98
N HIS A 190 3.49 4.45 30.33
CA HIS A 190 4.43 5.52 29.93
C HIS A 190 4.49 5.71 28.40
N ILE A 191 3.34 5.96 27.76
CA ILE A 191 3.26 6.09 26.29
C ILE A 191 4.10 7.26 25.75
N ASN A 192 4.12 8.41 26.44
CA ASN A 192 4.86 9.59 25.99
C ASN A 192 6.36 9.33 26.03
N GLU A 193 6.86 8.68 27.09
CA GLU A 193 8.27 8.30 27.23
C GLU A 193 8.68 7.25 26.19
N LEU A 194 7.81 6.27 25.91
CA LEU A 194 8.03 5.31 24.83
C LEU A 194 8.19 6.02 23.49
N ARG A 195 7.29 6.96 23.16
CA ARG A 195 7.35 7.71 21.90
C ARG A 195 8.60 8.58 21.81
N GLN A 196 8.96 9.24 22.91
CA GLN A 196 10.20 10.03 22.96
C GLN A 196 11.44 9.13 22.77
N ALA A 197 11.50 7.98 23.42
CA ALA A 197 12.60 7.04 23.26
C ALA A 197 12.72 6.51 21.81
N ILE A 198 11.59 6.25 21.15
CA ILE A 198 11.55 5.86 19.73
C ILE A 198 12.02 7.01 18.84
N PHE A 199 11.58 8.24 19.12
CA PHE A 199 12.00 9.43 18.38
C PHE A 199 13.52 9.66 18.46
N GLU A 200 14.11 9.48 19.64
CA GLU A 200 15.55 9.69 19.87
C GLU A 200 16.43 8.52 19.39
N GLY A 201 15.96 7.28 19.55
CA GLY A 201 16.79 6.07 19.39
C GLY A 201 16.33 5.08 18.32
N GLY A 202 15.08 5.16 17.85
CA GLY A 202 14.43 4.12 17.04
C GLY A 202 14.14 2.85 17.84
N VAL A 203 13.87 1.75 17.14
CA VAL A 203 13.53 0.46 17.76
C VAL A 203 14.54 -0.63 17.37
N GLU A 204 14.88 -1.49 18.32
CA GLU A 204 15.72 -2.66 18.04
C GLU A 204 15.01 -3.59 17.03
N PRO A 205 15.68 -4.05 15.95
CA PRO A 205 15.05 -4.82 14.88
C PRO A 205 14.25 -6.04 15.34
N THR A 206 14.76 -6.76 16.35
CA THR A 206 14.13 -7.96 16.93
C THR A 206 12.83 -7.65 17.68
N TYR A 207 12.67 -6.41 18.14
CA TYR A 207 11.56 -5.99 18.99
C TYR A 207 10.52 -5.12 18.27
N ARG A 208 10.77 -4.72 17.02
CA ARG A 208 9.83 -3.94 16.17
C ARG A 208 8.43 -4.52 16.15
N LYS A 209 8.27 -5.83 15.98
CA LYS A 209 6.96 -6.50 15.95
C LYS A 209 6.13 -6.22 17.22
N VAL A 210 6.78 -6.04 18.37
CA VAL A 210 6.10 -5.67 19.62
C VAL A 210 5.83 -4.17 19.68
N VAL A 211 6.87 -3.35 19.51
CA VAL A 211 6.78 -1.90 19.70
C VAL A 211 5.88 -1.23 18.66
N TRP A 212 5.93 -1.65 17.40
CA TRP A 212 5.15 -1.03 16.32
C TRP A 212 3.64 -1.13 16.58
N ARG A 213 3.17 -2.19 17.24
CA ARG A 213 1.75 -2.30 17.62
C ARG A 213 1.33 -1.21 18.62
N HIS A 214 2.24 -0.79 19.49
CA HIS A 214 2.02 0.35 20.38
C HIS A 214 2.20 1.69 19.67
N LEU A 215 3.28 1.82 18.89
CA LEU A 215 3.59 3.04 18.14
C LEU A 215 2.48 3.45 17.16
N LEU A 216 1.85 2.46 16.54
CA LEU A 216 0.74 2.62 15.60
C LEU A 216 -0.63 2.64 16.27
N ASN A 217 -0.72 2.59 17.61
CA ASN A 217 -1.99 2.57 18.35
C ASN A 217 -2.95 1.44 17.92
N VAL A 218 -2.45 0.20 17.81
CA VAL A 218 -3.27 -0.98 17.45
C VAL A 218 -4.23 -1.38 18.58
N PHE A 219 -3.79 -1.19 19.82
CA PHE A 219 -4.54 -1.61 21.00
C PHE A 219 -5.36 -0.45 21.57
N PRO A 220 -6.61 -0.69 21.96
CA PRO A 220 -7.33 0.20 22.85
C PRO A 220 -6.52 0.52 24.13
N PRO A 221 -6.68 1.73 24.69
CA PRO A 221 -5.94 2.16 25.87
C PRO A 221 -6.27 1.26 27.07
N ASN A 222 -5.31 1.17 28.00
CA ASN A 222 -5.44 0.44 29.27
C ASN A 222 -5.64 -1.08 29.17
N MET A 223 -5.57 -1.69 27.98
CA MET A 223 -5.57 -3.15 27.86
C MET A 223 -4.33 -3.76 28.52
N THR A 224 -4.55 -4.80 29.31
CA THR A 224 -3.53 -5.68 29.89
C THR A 224 -2.84 -6.51 28.82
N GLY A 225 -1.70 -7.14 29.17
CA GLY A 225 -0.99 -8.04 28.25
C GLY A 225 -1.87 -9.21 27.78
N LEU A 226 -2.68 -9.78 28.68
CA LEU A 226 -3.57 -10.90 28.36
C LEU A 226 -4.72 -10.48 27.43
N GLU A 227 -5.37 -9.35 27.70
CA GLU A 227 -6.44 -8.81 26.85
C GLU A 227 -5.93 -8.50 25.44
N ARG A 228 -4.70 -8.01 25.29
CA ARG A 228 -4.10 -7.78 23.97
C ARG A 228 -3.92 -9.07 23.18
N ILE A 229 -3.56 -10.18 23.83
CA ILE A 229 -3.43 -11.48 23.16
C ILE A 229 -4.78 -11.91 22.61
N ASP A 230 -5.85 -11.82 23.41
CA ASP A 230 -7.19 -12.20 22.98
C ASP A 230 -7.76 -11.25 21.93
N TYR A 231 -7.47 -9.96 22.03
CA TYR A 231 -7.79 -8.98 21.01
C TYR A 231 -7.18 -9.33 19.65
N LEU A 232 -5.91 -9.73 19.60
CA LEU A 232 -5.25 -10.10 18.34
C LEU A 232 -5.84 -11.37 17.71
N LYS A 233 -6.25 -12.34 18.53
CA LYS A 233 -6.99 -13.53 18.02
C LYS A 233 -8.32 -13.13 17.39
N CYS A 234 -9.05 -12.22 18.01
CA CYS A 234 -10.31 -11.69 17.47
C CYS A 234 -10.08 -10.93 16.16
N VAL A 235 -9.04 -10.10 16.09
CA VAL A 235 -8.63 -9.40 14.86
C VAL A 235 -8.33 -10.38 13.73
N GLU A 236 -7.61 -11.47 14.02
CA GLU A 236 -7.30 -12.49 13.03
C GLU A 236 -8.57 -13.14 12.45
N ILE A 237 -9.52 -13.52 13.30
CA ILE A 237 -10.80 -14.12 12.89
C ILE A 237 -11.57 -13.14 12.00
N LYS A 238 -11.64 -11.85 12.40
CA LYS A 238 -12.34 -10.81 11.62
C LYS A 238 -11.68 -10.58 10.27
N TYR A 239 -10.36 -10.44 10.23
CA TYR A 239 -9.60 -10.29 9.01
C TYR A 239 -9.87 -11.45 8.04
N ARG A 240 -9.81 -12.70 8.54
CA ARG A 240 -10.06 -13.90 7.74
C ARG A 240 -11.47 -13.91 7.15
N LYS A 241 -12.49 -13.53 7.94
CA LYS A 241 -13.87 -13.41 7.45
C LYS A 241 -13.99 -12.37 6.34
N LEU A 242 -13.41 -11.18 6.53
CA LEU A 242 -13.41 -10.12 5.52
C LEU A 242 -12.74 -10.57 4.23
N LYS A 243 -11.56 -11.19 4.36
CA LYS A 243 -10.80 -11.70 3.22
C LYS A 243 -11.56 -12.74 2.42
N ASN A 244 -12.08 -13.77 3.11
CA ASN A 244 -12.81 -14.85 2.46
C ASN A 244 -14.05 -14.32 1.73
N ARG A 245 -14.79 -13.40 2.34
CA ARG A 245 -15.98 -12.81 1.71
C ARG A 245 -15.67 -12.17 0.37
N TRP A 246 -14.67 -11.28 0.29
CA TRP A 246 -14.38 -10.64 -0.99
C TRP A 246 -13.73 -11.59 -2.00
N MET A 247 -12.99 -12.60 -1.54
CA MET A 247 -12.46 -13.64 -2.43
C MET A 247 -13.58 -14.45 -3.10
N ASP A 248 -14.67 -14.71 -2.39
CA ASP A 248 -15.85 -15.39 -2.93
C ASP A 248 -16.67 -14.48 -3.87
N GLU A 249 -16.68 -13.17 -3.60
CA GLU A 249 -17.50 -12.16 -4.31
C GLU A 249 -16.74 -11.41 -5.43
N GLN A 250 -15.46 -11.68 -5.64
CA GLN A 250 -14.55 -10.86 -6.48
C GLN A 250 -15.01 -10.60 -7.93
N HIS A 251 -15.88 -11.45 -8.48
CA HIS A 251 -16.37 -11.33 -9.86
C HIS A 251 -17.59 -10.42 -10.02
N GLN A 252 -18.18 -9.92 -8.93
CA GLN A 252 -19.50 -9.28 -8.99
C GLN A 252 -19.47 -7.77 -9.32
N ASN A 253 -18.35 -7.07 -9.10
CA ASN A 253 -18.31 -5.60 -9.20
C ASN A 253 -17.12 -5.09 -10.02
N GLU A 254 -17.39 -4.41 -11.16
CA GLU A 254 -16.35 -3.85 -12.04
C GLU A 254 -15.37 -2.93 -11.32
N HIS A 255 -15.87 -2.05 -10.46
CA HIS A 255 -15.05 -1.10 -9.71
C HIS A 255 -14.04 -1.83 -8.81
N THR A 256 -14.48 -2.92 -8.18
CA THR A 256 -13.62 -3.77 -7.35
C THR A 256 -12.53 -4.44 -8.19
N ARG A 257 -12.86 -4.93 -9.39
CA ARG A 257 -11.86 -5.53 -10.30
C ARG A 257 -10.84 -4.53 -10.81
N VAL A 258 -11.23 -3.29 -11.10
CA VAL A 258 -10.31 -2.24 -11.53
C VAL A 258 -9.35 -1.89 -10.39
N MET A 259 -9.88 -1.68 -9.19
CA MET A 259 -9.07 -1.44 -7.99
C MET A 259 -8.10 -2.59 -7.72
N MET A 260 -8.54 -3.85 -7.77
CA MET A 260 -7.68 -5.03 -7.60
C MET A 260 -6.55 -5.06 -8.64
N ARG A 261 -6.83 -4.80 -9.92
CA ARG A 261 -5.80 -4.71 -10.98
C ARG A 261 -4.75 -3.63 -10.68
N THR A 262 -5.17 -2.48 -10.18
CA THR A 262 -4.24 -1.41 -9.78
C THR A 262 -3.35 -1.86 -8.62
N ILE A 263 -3.92 -2.53 -7.61
CA ILE A 263 -3.17 -3.08 -6.49
C ILE A 263 -2.16 -4.14 -6.98
N GLU A 264 -2.57 -5.07 -7.85
CA GLU A 264 -1.68 -6.11 -8.42
C GLU A 264 -0.48 -5.51 -9.14
N LYS A 265 -0.71 -4.46 -9.95
CA LYS A 265 0.35 -3.74 -10.65
C LYS A 265 1.37 -3.15 -9.69
N ASP A 266 0.93 -2.56 -8.59
CA ASP A 266 1.84 -1.94 -7.61
C ASP A 266 2.55 -2.98 -6.75
N VAL A 267 1.84 -4.01 -6.31
CA VAL A 267 2.37 -5.08 -5.45
C VAL A 267 3.42 -5.92 -6.19
N SER A 268 3.23 -6.21 -7.48
CA SER A 268 4.19 -6.99 -8.29
C SER A 268 5.58 -6.34 -8.40
N ARG A 269 5.66 -5.02 -8.30
CA ARG A 269 6.91 -4.23 -8.35
C ARG A 269 7.38 -3.70 -6.99
N THR A 270 6.71 -4.05 -5.89
CA THR A 270 7.04 -3.52 -4.56
C THR A 270 8.26 -4.21 -3.95
N ASP A 271 9.33 -3.44 -3.69
CA ASP A 271 10.50 -3.82 -2.88
C ASP A 271 11.17 -5.14 -3.30
N ARG A 272 11.14 -5.46 -4.60
CA ARG A 272 11.62 -6.73 -5.19
C ARG A 272 13.11 -6.98 -5.02
N SER A 273 13.91 -5.93 -4.86
CA SER A 273 15.33 -6.02 -4.54
C SER A 273 15.60 -6.53 -3.11
N PHE A 274 14.59 -6.54 -2.26
CA PHE A 274 14.70 -6.97 -0.88
C PHE A 274 14.22 -8.42 -0.72
N GLY A 275 15.04 -9.27 -0.08
CA GLY A 275 14.86 -10.72 -0.06
C GLY A 275 13.49 -11.21 0.42
N PHE A 276 12.79 -10.45 1.26
CA PHE A 276 11.43 -10.80 1.72
C PHE A 276 10.38 -10.77 0.59
N TYR A 277 10.60 -9.95 -0.45
CA TYR A 277 9.72 -9.83 -1.62
C TYR A 277 10.40 -10.28 -2.91
N ALA A 278 11.53 -10.99 -2.86
CA ALA A 278 12.23 -11.44 -4.06
C ALA A 278 11.44 -12.50 -4.85
N ASP A 279 11.80 -12.73 -6.11
CA ASP A 279 11.31 -13.82 -6.97
C ASP A 279 11.68 -15.20 -6.41
N SER A 280 10.91 -15.65 -5.42
CA SER A 280 11.05 -16.92 -4.72
C SER A 280 9.69 -17.40 -4.23
N ASP A 281 9.55 -18.68 -3.87
CA ASP A 281 8.30 -19.20 -3.30
C ASP A 281 7.85 -18.38 -2.09
N TYR A 282 8.76 -18.11 -1.15
CA TYR A 282 8.47 -17.28 0.01
C TYR A 282 8.11 -15.84 -0.35
N GLY A 283 8.83 -15.22 -1.28
CA GLY A 283 8.53 -13.86 -1.72
C GLY A 283 7.19 -13.77 -2.45
N SER A 284 6.83 -14.76 -3.26
CA SER A 284 5.52 -14.84 -3.92
C SER A 284 4.36 -14.94 -2.91
N VAL A 285 4.57 -15.65 -1.79
CA VAL A 285 3.61 -15.68 -0.67
C VAL A 285 3.47 -14.30 -0.03
N ASN A 286 4.58 -13.60 0.22
CA ASN A 286 4.55 -12.27 0.85
C ASN A 286 3.93 -11.20 -0.07
N VAL A 287 4.18 -11.26 -1.38
CA VAL A 287 3.53 -10.43 -2.40
C VAL A 287 2.03 -10.68 -2.40
N ARG A 288 1.60 -11.95 -2.36
CA ARG A 288 0.18 -12.31 -2.27
C ARG A 288 -0.46 -11.79 -0.97
N SER A 289 0.23 -11.91 0.16
CA SER A 289 -0.24 -11.33 1.42
C SER A 289 -0.35 -9.81 1.37
N LEU A 290 0.59 -9.12 0.72
CA LEU A 290 0.52 -7.68 0.51
C LEU A 290 -0.73 -7.29 -0.32
N PHE A 291 -1.00 -8.03 -1.39
CA PHE A 291 -2.23 -7.88 -2.17
C PHE A 291 -3.48 -8.09 -1.31
N HIS A 292 -3.53 -9.17 -0.51
CA HIS A 292 -4.68 -9.43 0.36
C HIS A 292 -4.92 -8.30 1.37
N ILE A 293 -3.87 -7.76 1.98
CA ILE A 293 -3.98 -6.67 2.96
C ILE A 293 -4.59 -5.43 2.32
N LEU A 294 -4.03 -4.98 1.19
CA LEU A 294 -4.48 -3.80 0.48
C LEU A 294 -5.91 -3.95 -0.04
N THR A 295 -6.22 -5.09 -0.67
CA THR A 295 -7.57 -5.37 -1.18
C THR A 295 -8.60 -5.41 -0.05
N THR A 296 -8.27 -6.09 1.06
CA THR A 296 -9.17 -6.14 2.23
C THR A 296 -9.41 -4.74 2.79
N TYR A 297 -8.37 -3.92 2.91
CA TYR A 297 -8.48 -2.54 3.40
C TYR A 297 -9.38 -1.69 2.50
N CYS A 298 -9.20 -1.74 1.18
CA CYS A 298 -9.93 -0.89 0.26
C CYS A 298 -11.42 -1.27 0.20
N ILE A 299 -11.73 -2.57 0.28
CA ILE A 299 -13.12 -3.06 0.34
C ILE A 299 -13.79 -2.66 1.66
N SER A 300 -13.06 -2.70 2.77
CA SER A 300 -13.61 -2.27 4.06
C SER A 300 -13.62 -0.75 4.25
N HIS A 301 -12.97 0.04 3.38
CA HIS A 301 -12.91 1.52 3.44
C HIS A 301 -13.18 2.16 2.07
N PRO A 302 -14.42 2.04 1.54
CA PRO A 302 -14.74 2.43 0.16
C PRO A 302 -14.55 3.93 -0.12
N ASN A 303 -14.61 4.78 0.90
CA ASN A 303 -14.42 6.23 0.76
C ASN A 303 -12.96 6.63 0.48
N ILE A 304 -12.00 5.76 0.79
CA ILE A 304 -10.57 6.01 0.59
C ILE A 304 -10.08 5.28 -0.66
N THR A 305 -10.57 4.05 -0.86
CA THR A 305 -10.14 3.14 -1.94
C THR A 305 -8.60 3.00 -2.00
N TYR A 306 -8.07 2.46 -3.10
CA TYR A 306 -6.64 2.30 -3.30
C TYR A 306 -6.05 3.55 -3.97
N ASN A 307 -4.97 4.07 -3.38
CA ASN A 307 -4.13 5.08 -3.99
C ASN A 307 -2.69 4.58 -4.04
N GLN A 308 -2.01 4.87 -5.16
CA GLN A 308 -0.63 4.48 -5.38
C GLN A 308 0.27 5.05 -4.26
N GLY A 309 1.16 4.21 -3.73
CA GLY A 309 1.99 4.53 -2.56
C GLY A 309 1.46 3.97 -1.24
N MET A 310 0.21 3.50 -1.18
CA MET A 310 -0.29 2.77 -0.01
C MET A 310 0.42 1.41 0.18
N ASN A 311 0.81 0.77 -0.94
CA ASN A 311 1.59 -0.46 -0.98
C ASN A 311 2.93 -0.34 -0.25
N ASP A 312 3.57 0.83 -0.31
CA ASP A 312 4.85 1.10 0.35
C ASP A 312 4.75 1.00 1.88
N TYR A 313 3.68 1.54 2.47
CA TYR A 313 3.42 1.42 3.89
C TYR A 313 3.03 -0.01 4.28
N ALA A 314 2.12 -0.63 3.53
CA ALA A 314 1.69 -2.00 3.79
C ALA A 314 2.86 -2.99 3.69
N SER A 315 3.80 -2.76 2.77
CA SER A 315 5.03 -3.56 2.60
C SER A 315 5.91 -3.54 3.86
N THR A 316 6.24 -2.35 4.36
CA THR A 316 7.09 -2.20 5.56
C THR A 316 6.44 -2.83 6.79
N ILE A 317 5.12 -2.66 6.95
CA ILE A 317 4.36 -3.25 8.05
C ILE A 317 4.32 -4.78 7.95
N LEU A 318 4.04 -5.34 6.76
CA LEU A 318 4.02 -6.79 6.56
C LEU A 318 5.39 -7.40 6.82
N TYR A 319 6.47 -6.74 6.39
CA TYR A 319 7.83 -7.16 6.71
C TYR A 319 8.07 -7.26 8.22
N VAL A 320 7.65 -6.26 9.01
CA VAL A 320 7.85 -6.28 10.47
C VAL A 320 6.95 -7.30 11.16
N MET A 321 5.68 -7.38 10.76
CA MET A 321 4.68 -8.21 11.44
C MET A 321 4.80 -9.69 11.10
N ARG A 322 5.23 -10.02 9.87
CA ARG A 322 5.30 -11.38 9.28
C ARG A 322 3.97 -12.13 9.16
N GLU A 323 2.91 -11.60 9.75
CA GLU A 323 1.58 -12.19 9.76
C GLU A 323 0.59 -11.23 9.09
N GLU A 324 -0.17 -11.76 8.14
CA GLU A 324 -1.07 -10.99 7.26
C GLU A 324 -2.15 -10.24 8.05
N SER A 325 -2.78 -10.89 9.04
CA SER A 325 -3.82 -10.29 9.89
C SER A 325 -3.28 -9.18 10.81
N LEU A 326 -2.10 -9.39 11.39
CA LEU A 326 -1.42 -8.39 12.21
C LEU A 326 -0.98 -7.19 11.37
N ALA A 327 -0.46 -7.45 10.17
CA ALA A 327 -0.08 -6.41 9.24
C ALA A 327 -1.30 -5.58 8.80
N TYR A 328 -2.42 -6.23 8.52
CA TYR A 328 -3.68 -5.57 8.19
C TYR A 328 -4.13 -4.61 9.29
N VAL A 329 -4.21 -5.05 10.56
CA VAL A 329 -4.68 -4.15 11.63
C VAL A 329 -3.71 -3.00 11.89
N CYS A 330 -2.40 -3.25 11.79
CA CYS A 330 -1.39 -2.18 11.90
C CYS A 330 -1.53 -1.17 10.75
N PHE A 331 -1.77 -1.65 9.53
CA PHE A 331 -2.01 -0.81 8.37
C PHE A 331 -3.28 0.03 8.53
N CYS A 332 -4.39 -0.56 9.00
CA CYS A 332 -5.61 0.20 9.32
C CYS A 332 -5.34 1.30 10.34
N SER A 333 -4.63 0.99 11.43
CA SER A 333 -4.32 1.99 12.46
C SER A 333 -3.41 3.11 11.94
N LEU A 334 -2.44 2.79 11.08
CA LEU A 334 -1.62 3.81 10.43
C LEU A 334 -2.47 4.70 9.51
N MET A 335 -3.30 4.08 8.67
CA MET A 335 -4.09 4.81 7.68
C MET A 335 -5.08 5.79 8.31
N LYS A 336 -5.63 5.51 9.49
CA LYS A 336 -6.44 6.51 10.23
C LYS A 336 -5.75 7.88 10.36
N ARG A 337 -4.41 7.87 10.47
CA ARG A 337 -3.58 9.06 10.68
C ARG A 337 -3.09 9.68 9.36
N ILE A 338 -2.78 8.85 8.36
CA ILE A 338 -2.12 9.31 7.13
C ILE A 338 -3.02 9.30 5.88
N GLN A 339 -4.23 8.74 5.94
CA GLN A 339 -5.17 8.64 4.81
C GLN A 339 -5.46 9.97 4.12
N VAL A 340 -5.43 11.08 4.86
CA VAL A 340 -5.64 12.43 4.31
C VAL A 340 -4.59 12.81 3.27
N ASN A 341 -3.40 12.20 3.30
CA ASN A 341 -2.37 12.40 2.28
C ASN A 341 -2.75 11.77 0.93
N PHE A 342 -3.70 10.83 0.93
CA PHE A 342 -4.19 10.09 -0.24
C PHE A 342 -5.59 10.54 -0.67
N ALA A 343 -6.11 11.62 -0.08
CA ALA A 343 -7.41 12.17 -0.46
C ALA A 343 -7.36 12.73 -1.89
N THR A 344 -8.45 12.55 -2.63
CA THR A 344 -8.57 12.99 -4.04
C THR A 344 -8.45 14.50 -4.21
N ASP A 345 -8.75 15.29 -3.18
CA ASP A 345 -8.63 16.75 -3.19
C ASP A 345 -7.18 17.25 -3.10
N SER A 346 -6.22 16.37 -2.76
CA SER A 346 -4.79 16.68 -2.62
C SER A 346 -4.45 17.81 -1.63
N VAL A 347 -5.40 18.23 -0.77
CA VAL A 347 -5.25 19.41 0.11
C VAL A 347 -4.12 19.21 1.12
N ALA A 348 -4.00 18.01 1.68
CA ALA A 348 -2.97 17.69 2.66
C ALA A 348 -1.55 17.82 2.08
N ILE A 349 -1.29 17.23 0.91
CA ILE A 349 0.03 17.29 0.27
C ILE A 349 0.33 18.72 -0.21
N ALA A 350 -0.65 19.43 -0.78
CA ALA A 350 -0.48 20.82 -1.16
C ALA A 350 -0.10 21.72 0.04
N THR A 351 -0.73 21.49 1.20
CA THR A 351 -0.40 22.19 2.45
C THR A 351 1.02 21.88 2.91
N LYS A 352 1.43 20.61 2.88
CA LYS A 352 2.82 20.21 3.22
C LYS A 352 3.85 20.85 2.29
N LEU A 353 3.60 20.87 0.98
CA LEU A 353 4.46 21.54 0.01
C LEU A 353 4.54 23.05 0.28
N HIS A 354 3.42 23.69 0.60
CA HIS A 354 3.41 25.12 0.96
C HIS A 354 4.25 25.40 2.22
N HIS A 355 4.11 24.59 3.27
CA HIS A 355 4.95 24.70 4.46
C HIS A 355 6.43 24.49 4.15
N LEU A 356 6.77 23.53 3.30
CA LEU A 356 8.14 23.29 2.87
C LEU A 356 8.74 24.51 2.15
N LYS A 357 7.95 25.19 1.29
CA LYS A 357 8.40 26.43 0.62
C LYS A 357 8.74 27.53 1.64
N ILE A 358 7.87 27.74 2.64
CA ILE A 358 8.10 28.73 3.70
C ILE A 358 9.38 28.40 4.47
N LEU A 359 9.56 27.14 4.86
CA LEU A 359 10.73 26.69 5.60
C LEU A 359 12.02 26.84 4.78
N LEU A 360 12.01 26.38 3.53
CA LEU A 360 13.20 26.42 2.67
C LEU A 360 13.65 27.85 2.40
N ARG A 361 12.71 28.76 2.12
CA ARG A 361 13.01 30.18 1.91
C ARG A 361 13.60 30.85 3.15
N ALA A 362 13.22 30.41 4.35
CA ALA A 362 13.74 30.95 5.61
C ALA A 362 15.10 30.36 5.99
N ILE A 363 15.30 29.05 5.76
CA ILE A 363 16.50 28.32 6.17
C ILE A 363 17.65 28.54 5.19
N ASP A 364 17.38 28.50 3.89
CA ASP A 364 18.38 28.66 2.84
C ASP A 364 17.86 29.56 1.70
N PRO A 365 17.94 30.90 1.88
CA PRO A 365 17.52 31.85 0.85
C PRO A 365 18.34 31.75 -0.44
N VAL A 366 19.59 31.30 -0.37
CA VAL A 366 20.48 31.18 -1.54
C VAL A 366 20.00 30.04 -2.43
N TYR A 367 19.73 28.87 -1.84
CA TYR A 367 19.16 27.74 -2.57
C TYR A 367 17.74 28.02 -3.07
N TRP A 368 16.92 28.74 -2.29
CA TRP A 368 15.61 29.19 -2.76
C TRP A 368 15.70 30.04 -4.04
N ASN A 369 16.61 31.02 -4.09
CA ASN A 369 16.81 31.85 -5.28
C ASN A 369 17.33 31.04 -6.47
N PHE A 370 18.15 30.01 -6.23
CA PHE A 370 18.55 29.06 -7.27
C PHE A 370 17.32 28.31 -7.83
N LEU A 371 16.45 27.80 -6.98
CA LEU A 371 15.21 27.14 -7.42
C LEU A 371 14.27 28.09 -8.17
N GLU A 372 14.20 29.38 -7.79
CA GLU A 372 13.51 30.42 -8.56
C GLU A 372 14.09 30.57 -9.96
N SER A 373 15.42 30.61 -10.10
CA SER A 373 16.09 30.70 -11.40
C SER A 373 15.87 29.47 -12.29
N CYS A 374 15.56 28.32 -11.70
CA CYS A 374 15.27 27.07 -12.39
C CYS A 374 13.78 26.77 -12.59
N ASP A 375 12.87 27.69 -12.23
CA ASP A 375 11.41 27.48 -12.22
C ASP A 375 10.96 26.24 -11.41
N ALA A 376 11.68 25.96 -10.32
CA ALA A 376 11.51 24.76 -9.49
C ALA A 376 10.89 25.05 -8.11
N VAL A 377 10.39 26.26 -7.87
CA VAL A 377 9.80 26.69 -6.58
C VAL A 377 8.49 25.99 -6.22
N ASN A 378 7.90 25.25 -7.17
CA ASN A 378 6.75 24.42 -6.90
C ASN A 378 7.09 23.22 -5.99
N LEU A 379 8.36 22.81 -5.93
CA LEU A 379 8.91 21.69 -5.17
C LEU A 379 8.25 20.33 -5.50
N TYR A 380 7.72 20.13 -6.71
CA TYR A 380 7.06 18.87 -7.05
C TYR A 380 7.99 17.66 -7.02
N PHE A 381 9.30 17.87 -7.18
CA PHE A 381 10.31 16.83 -6.98
C PHE A 381 10.34 16.26 -5.55
N THR A 382 9.79 16.97 -4.55
CA THR A 382 9.67 16.47 -3.16
C THR A 382 8.33 15.81 -2.88
N TYR A 383 7.42 15.68 -3.86
CA TYR A 383 6.09 15.11 -3.64
C TYR A 383 6.19 13.70 -3.04
N ARG A 384 7.04 12.85 -3.63
CA ARG A 384 7.26 11.46 -3.19
C ARG A 384 7.77 11.39 -1.76
N TRP A 385 8.63 12.34 -1.37
CA TRP A 385 9.17 12.44 -0.01
C TRP A 385 8.04 12.69 1.00
N LEU A 386 7.14 13.62 0.68
CA LEU A 386 6.04 14.02 1.56
C LEU A 386 4.90 12.99 1.62
N LEU A 387 4.64 12.29 0.51
CA LEU A 387 3.61 11.25 0.44
C LEU A 387 4.07 9.96 1.16
N LEU A 388 5.33 9.57 0.99
CA LEU A 388 5.87 8.29 1.48
C LEU A 388 6.77 8.44 2.72
N GLU A 389 6.74 9.60 3.39
CA GLU A 389 7.57 9.89 4.57
C GLU A 389 9.05 9.53 4.33
N CYS A 390 9.54 9.85 3.14
CA CYS A 390 10.88 9.56 2.63
C CYS A 390 11.28 8.07 2.56
N LYS A 391 10.37 7.09 2.74
CA LYS A 391 10.69 5.65 2.69
C LYS A 391 11.63 5.27 1.55
N ARG A 392 11.32 5.78 0.35
CA ARG A 392 12.03 5.45 -0.89
C ARG A 392 13.38 6.15 -1.04
N GLU A 393 13.73 7.12 -0.19
CA GLU A 393 15.04 7.80 -0.21
C GLU A 393 16.09 7.03 0.59
N PHE A 394 15.70 5.97 1.30
CA PHE A 394 16.57 5.22 2.19
C PHE A 394 16.59 3.73 1.82
N PRO A 395 17.72 3.04 2.07
CA PRO A 395 17.74 1.59 2.07
C PRO A 395 16.65 1.03 2.99
N PHE A 396 16.10 -0.14 2.65
CA PHE A 396 14.90 -0.67 3.30
C PHE A 396 14.97 -0.68 4.84
N ASN A 397 16.09 -1.12 5.42
CA ASN A 397 16.25 -1.16 6.88
C ASN A 397 16.34 0.23 7.53
N ASP A 398 16.95 1.20 6.84
CA ASP A 398 17.05 2.58 7.31
C ASP A 398 15.70 3.29 7.21
N ALA A 399 14.95 3.01 6.13
CA ALA A 399 13.58 3.48 5.96
C ALA A 399 12.68 3.06 7.13
N LEU A 400 12.84 1.83 7.67
CA LEU A 400 12.09 1.41 8.86
C LEU A 400 12.34 2.33 10.06
N ARG A 401 13.59 2.76 10.27
CA ARG A 401 13.95 3.69 11.36
C ARG A 401 13.40 5.09 11.11
N VAL A 402 13.47 5.58 9.87
CA VAL A 402 12.87 6.87 9.50
C VAL A 402 11.37 6.87 9.79
N LEU A 403 10.66 5.81 9.40
CA LEU A 403 9.23 5.65 9.67
C LEU A 403 8.93 5.55 11.17
N GLU A 404 9.75 4.84 11.95
CA GLU A 404 9.62 4.81 13.42
C GLU A 404 9.65 6.21 14.04
N VAL A 405 10.64 7.01 13.63
CA VAL A 405 10.81 8.39 14.10
C VAL A 405 9.61 9.24 13.65
N MET A 406 9.21 9.18 12.38
CA MET A 406 8.06 9.91 11.85
C MET A 406 6.79 9.56 12.63
N TRP A 407 6.51 8.27 12.81
CA TRP A 407 5.30 7.82 13.50
C TRP A 407 5.29 8.10 14.99
N ALA A 408 6.45 8.33 15.62
CA ALA A 408 6.57 8.75 17.01
C ALA A 408 6.23 10.23 17.21
N THR A 409 6.43 11.07 16.19
CA THR A 409 6.09 12.51 16.23
C THR A 409 4.62 12.83 16.04
N LEU A 410 3.88 11.93 15.42
CA LEU A 410 2.44 12.08 15.22
C LEU A 410 1.71 12.19 16.58
N PRO A 411 0.60 12.94 16.66
CA PRO A 411 -0.16 13.05 17.90
C PRO A 411 -0.68 11.67 18.36
N VAL A 412 -0.77 11.48 19.67
CA VAL A 412 -1.54 10.37 20.24
C VAL A 412 -3.00 10.78 20.08
N ASP A 413 -3.75 10.06 19.23
CA ASP A 413 -5.18 10.33 19.11
C ASP A 413 -5.81 10.19 20.50
N ASN A 414 -6.56 11.23 20.92
CA ASN A 414 -7.20 11.24 22.25
C ASN A 414 -8.39 10.26 22.33
N GLU A 415 -8.84 9.71 21.21
CA GLU A 415 -9.94 8.74 21.17
C GLU A 415 -9.45 7.32 20.83
N PRO A 416 -9.86 6.32 21.62
CA PRO A 416 -9.44 4.94 21.43
C PRO A 416 -9.93 4.39 20.08
N PRO A 417 -9.15 3.57 19.38
CA PRO A 417 -9.67 2.80 18.24
C PRO A 417 -10.84 1.95 18.73
N GLN A 418 -12.06 2.21 18.24
CA GLN A 418 -13.19 1.33 18.52
C GLN A 418 -13.05 0.10 17.65
N LEU A 419 -13.45 -1.07 18.16
CA LEU A 419 -13.41 -2.33 17.40
C LEU A 419 -14.30 -2.27 16.13
N SER A 420 -15.27 -1.35 16.10
CA SER A 420 -16.09 -0.97 14.94
C SER A 420 -15.26 -0.30 13.83
N ASP A 421 -14.19 0.40 14.17
CA ASP A 421 -13.38 1.15 13.20
C ASP A 421 -12.41 0.26 12.41
N ILE A 422 -12.23 -0.99 12.85
CA ILE A 422 -11.42 -1.99 12.15
C ILE A 422 -12.22 -2.62 10.99
N CYS A 423 -13.52 -2.30 10.89
CA CYS A 423 -14.43 -2.83 9.88
C CYS A 423 -15.67 -1.92 9.71
N LEU A 424 -15.68 -1.01 8.73
CA LEU A 424 -16.87 -0.20 8.39
C LEU A 424 -18.03 -1.01 7.79
N ILE A 425 -17.99 -2.34 7.81
CA ILE A 425 -19.10 -3.17 7.36
C ILE A 425 -19.51 -4.08 8.51
N THR A 426 -20.29 -3.53 9.44
CA THR A 426 -21.14 -4.34 10.32
C THR A 426 -22.40 -4.71 9.56
N SER A 427 -22.59 -5.99 9.29
CA SER A 427 -23.95 -6.48 9.05
C SER A 427 -24.74 -6.42 10.37
N PRO A 428 -26.07 -6.31 10.35
CA PRO A 428 -26.90 -6.27 11.57
C PRO A 428 -26.70 -7.49 12.50
N SER A 429 -26.15 -8.59 11.97
CA SER A 429 -25.85 -9.81 12.71
C SER A 429 -24.55 -9.73 13.54
N ASP A 430 -23.65 -8.80 13.21
CA ASP A 430 -22.39 -8.60 13.92
C ASP A 430 -22.53 -7.70 15.16
N THR A 431 -23.60 -6.88 15.22
CA THR A 431 -23.95 -6.02 16.37
C THR A 431 -24.22 -6.86 17.63
N VAL A 432 -24.77 -8.07 17.47
CA VAL A 432 -25.04 -8.99 18.58
C VAL A 432 -23.75 -9.47 19.25
N ILE A 433 -22.63 -9.54 18.53
CA ILE A 433 -21.35 -9.96 19.11
C ILE A 433 -20.65 -8.77 19.78
N SER A 434 -20.71 -7.56 19.20
CA SER A 434 -20.18 -6.35 19.85
C SER A 434 -20.95 -5.98 21.12
N ASP A 435 -22.28 -6.13 21.12
CA ASP A 435 -23.13 -5.82 22.26
C ASP A 435 -22.98 -6.83 23.40
N ASN A 436 -22.70 -8.09 23.08
CA ASN A 436 -22.37 -9.09 24.10
C ASN A 436 -20.98 -8.88 24.73
N LEU A 437 -20.02 -8.32 23.97
CA LEU A 437 -18.67 -7.98 24.46
C LEU A 437 -18.65 -6.70 25.31
N SER A 438 -19.40 -5.67 24.93
CA SER A 438 -19.54 -4.44 25.73
C SER A 438 -20.31 -4.70 27.04
N ASN A 439 -21.34 -5.55 27.00
CA ASN A 439 -22.10 -5.93 28.19
C ASN A 439 -21.30 -6.85 29.13
N THR A 440 -20.49 -7.77 28.63
CA THR A 440 -19.64 -8.63 29.49
C THR A 440 -18.50 -7.85 30.15
N ALA A 441 -17.87 -6.90 29.45
CA ALA A 441 -16.88 -6.00 30.04
C ALA A 441 -17.49 -5.09 31.13
N SER A 442 -18.69 -4.57 30.90
CA SER A 442 -19.40 -3.70 31.86
C SER A 442 -19.90 -4.47 33.10
N LEU A 443 -20.41 -5.69 32.92
CA LEU A 443 -20.87 -6.55 34.02
C LEU A 443 -19.72 -7.08 34.90
N GLN A 444 -18.54 -7.29 34.33
CA GLN A 444 -17.34 -7.64 35.10
C GLN A 444 -16.79 -6.46 35.90
N MET A 445 -16.90 -5.23 35.39
CA MET A 445 -16.54 -4.02 36.14
C MET A 445 -17.47 -3.76 37.34
N GLN A 446 -18.80 -3.92 37.18
CA GLN A 446 -19.75 -3.71 38.28
C GLN A 446 -19.68 -4.77 39.38
N ARG A 447 -19.38 -6.04 39.06
CA ARG A 447 -19.21 -7.09 40.09
C ARG A 447 -17.95 -6.92 40.96
N ARG A 448 -16.90 -6.26 40.46
CA ARG A 448 -15.68 -5.97 41.22
C ARG A 448 -15.80 -4.75 42.13
N ALA A 449 -16.67 -3.78 41.81
CA ALA A 449 -16.93 -2.62 42.65
C ALA A 449 -17.74 -2.93 43.93
N LEU A 450 -18.50 -4.04 43.94
CA LEU A 450 -19.36 -4.45 45.07
C LEU A 450 -18.71 -5.47 46.02
N SER A 451 -17.44 -5.84 45.81
CA SER A 451 -16.76 -6.89 46.59
C SER A 451 -15.57 -6.42 47.44
N CYS A 452 -15.36 -5.11 47.59
CA CYS A 452 -14.46 -4.58 48.61
C CYS A 452 -15.27 -4.09 49.84
N PRO A 453 -15.06 -4.65 51.04
CA PRO A 453 -15.57 -4.05 52.27
C PRO A 453 -14.80 -2.75 52.58
N PRO A 454 -15.38 -1.84 53.39
CA PRO A 454 -14.88 -0.49 53.62
C PRO A 454 -13.51 -0.40 54.28
#